data_AF-A0A6M8HWI7-F1
#
_entry.id   AF-A0A6M8HWI7-F1
#
_cell.length_a   1.000
_cell.length_b   1.000
_cell.length_c   1.000
_cell.angle_alpha   90.00
_cell.angle_beta   90.00
_cell.angle_gamma   90.00
#
_symmetry.space_group_name_H-M   'P 1'
#
loop_
_entity.id
_entity.type
_entity.pdbx_description
1 polymer ?
#
loop_
_entity_poly.entity_id
_entity_poly.type
_entity_poly.pdbx_seq_one_letter_code
_entity_poly.pdbx_strand_id
1 'polypeptide(L)' 'MERKGIQDYVVVDCNIDVKGVPQDCKTVSTTNVGFNAATLAAATHRRFRANVPGALPVSHNIFTLEFRIGR' A
#
# COMPACT_ATOMS: atom_id res chain seq x y z
N MET A 1 -31.19 10.98 -5.05
CA MET A 1 -30.01 10.44 -5.76
C MET A 1 -28.76 10.75 -4.94
N GLU A 2 -28.41 9.86 -4.01
CA GLU A 2 -27.16 9.97 -3.27
C GLU A 2 -26.02 9.63 -4.24
N ARG A 3 -25.19 10.64 -4.56
CA ARG A 3 -23.92 10.41 -5.25
C ARG A 3 -23.05 9.60 -4.28
N LYS A 4 -23.14 8.26 -4.34
CA LYS A 4 -22.14 7.36 -3.74
C LYS A 4 -20.79 7.85 -4.24
N GLY A 5 -20.03 8.51 -3.36
CA GLY A 5 -18.65 8.87 -3.67
C GLY A 5 -17.96 7.58 -4.08
N ILE A 6 -17.42 7.54 -5.29
CA ILE A 6 -16.63 6.39 -5.74
C ILE A 6 -15.46 6.31 -4.76
N GLN A 7 -15.52 5.32 -3.87
CA GLN A 7 -14.46 5.01 -2.92
C GLN A 7 -13.64 3.94 -3.62
N ASP A 8 -12.69 4.40 -4.42
CA ASP A 8 -11.76 3.49 -5.09
C ASP A 8 -10.73 3.01 -4.08
N TYR A 9 -10.28 1.77 -4.19
CA TYR A 9 -9.20 1.27 -3.35
C TYR A 9 -8.18 0.50 -4.17
N VAL A 10 -6.95 0.50 -3.66
CA VAL A 10 -5.85 -0.32 -4.16
C VAL A 10 -5.20 -1.01 -2.96
N VAL A 11 -5.14 -2.34 -2.99
CA VAL A 11 -4.45 -3.16 -2.00
C VAL A 11 -3.07 -3.48 -2.54
N VAL A 12 -2.05 -3.14 -1.77
CA VAL A 12 -0.65 -3.40 -2.08
C VAL A 12 -0.05 -4.34 -1.05
N ASP A 13 0.68 -5.33 -1.54
CA ASP A 13 1.50 -6.25 -0.77
C ASP A 13 2.97 -5.87 -0.99
N CYS A 14 3.71 -5.64 0.10
CA CYS A 14 5.15 -5.39 0.07
C CYS A 14 5.88 -6.22 1.12
N ASN A 15 7.11 -6.60 0.80
CA ASN A 15 8.08 -7.09 1.79
C ASN A 15 8.74 -5.89 2.46
N ILE A 16 8.87 -5.88 3.78
CA ILE A 16 9.57 -4.80 4.48
C ILE A 16 10.90 -5.33 4.99
N ASP A 17 12.00 -4.72 4.53
CA ASP A 17 13.33 -5.13 4.97
C ASP A 17 13.64 -4.71 6.43
N VAL A 18 14.77 -5.17 6.96
CA VAL A 18 15.23 -4.86 8.34
C VAL A 18 15.51 -3.36 8.58
N LYS A 19 15.61 -2.55 7.52
CA LYS A 19 15.77 -1.09 7.57
C LYS A 19 14.42 -0.38 7.42
N GLY A 20 13.30 -1.10 7.37
CA GLY A 20 11.97 -0.54 7.23
C GLY A 20 11.68 -0.04 5.81
N VAL A 21 12.38 -0.56 4.80
CA VAL A 21 12.21 -0.20 3.39
C VAL A 21 11.30 -1.22 2.70
N PRO A 22 10.26 -0.77 1.99
CA PRO A 22 9.46 -1.64 1.14
C PRO A 22 10.26 -2.17 -0.05
N GLN A 23 10.16 -3.46 -0.27
CA GLN A 23 10.72 -4.25 -1.36
C GLN A 23 9.60 -5.08 -1.99
N ASP A 24 9.77 -5.46 -3.25
CA ASP A 24 8.86 -6.37 -3.97
C ASP A 24 7.37 -5.97 -3.93
N CYS A 25 7.08 -4.66 -3.89
CA CYS A 25 5.71 -4.17 -3.80
C CYS A 25 4.90 -4.52 -5.06
N LYS A 26 3.70 -5.09 -4.87
CA LYS A 26 2.77 -5.43 -5.95
C LYS A 26 1.33 -5.11 -5.56
N THR A 27 0.53 -4.75 -6.56
CA THR A 27 -0.91 -4.61 -6.37
C THR A 27 -1.55 -5.99 -6.36
N VAL A 28 -2.32 -6.29 -5.31
CA VAL A 28 -3.03 -7.57 -5.16
C VAL A 28 -4.54 -7.45 -5.35
N SER A 29 -5.10 -6.25 -5.21
CA SER A 29 -6.50 -5.96 -5.51
C SER A 29 -6.68 -4.47 -5.83
N THR A 30 -7.61 -4.13 -6.70
CA THR A 30 -7.95 -2.74 -7.02
C THR A 30 -9.36 -2.64 -7.56
N THR A 31 -10.06 -1.55 -7.26
CA THR A 31 -11.32 -1.19 -7.93
C THR A 31 -11.08 -0.42 -9.23
N ASN A 32 -9.92 0.22 -9.35
CA ASN A 32 -9.57 1.08 -10.46
C ASN A 32 -8.07 0.99 -10.77
N VAL A 33 -7.76 0.32 -11.89
CA VAL A 33 -6.38 0.10 -12.35
C VAL A 33 -5.60 1.39 -12.61
N GLY A 34 -6.29 2.51 -12.84
CA GLY A 34 -5.66 3.82 -13.05
C GLY A 34 -4.87 4.31 -11.83
N PHE A 35 -5.19 3.82 -10.62
CA PHE A 35 -4.48 4.19 -9.41
C PHE A 35 -3.30 3.28 -9.06
N ASN A 36 -3.11 2.14 -9.76
CA ASN A 36 -2.08 1.17 -9.39
C ASN A 36 -0.67 1.77 -9.42
N ALA A 37 -0.30 2.48 -10.49
CA ALA A 37 1.03 3.06 -10.64
C ALA A 37 1.33 4.11 -9.56
N ALA A 38 0.39 5.02 -9.30
CA ALA A 38 0.53 6.04 -8.26
C ALA A 38 0.61 5.41 -6.86
N THR A 39 -0.18 4.37 -6.61
CA THR A 39 -0.20 3.65 -5.34
C THR A 39 1.12 2.90 -5.11
N LEU A 40 1.66 2.23 -6.12
CA LEU A 40 2.94 1.53 -6.03
C LEU A 40 4.10 2.52 -5.82
N ALA A 41 4.09 3.66 -6.50
CA ALA A 41 5.08 4.71 -6.24
C ALA A 41 4.97 5.27 -4.81
N ALA A 42 3.76 5.53 -4.32
CA ALA A 42 3.56 5.97 -2.94
C ALA A 42 4.01 4.91 -1.91
N ALA A 43 3.78 3.63 -2.21
CA ALA A 43 4.21 2.52 -1.38
C ALA A 43 5.74 2.47 -1.24
N THR A 44 6.51 2.63 -2.32
CA THR A 44 7.98 2.55 -2.28
C THR A 44 8.63 3.73 -1.54
N HIS A 45 7.98 4.90 -1.51
CA HIS A 45 8.46 6.06 -0.75
C HIS A 45 8.15 6.00 0.74
N ARG A 46 7.25 5.10 1.17
CA ARG A 46 6.83 4.99 2.57
C ARG A 46 7.89 4.27 3.39
N ARG A 47 8.32 4.88 4.50
CA ARG A 47 9.20 4.25 5.50
C ARG A 47 8.36 3.64 6.60
N PHE A 48 8.64 2.39 6.93
CA PHE A 48 8.00 1.69 8.02
C PHE A 48 8.96 1.69 9.21
N ARG A 49 8.43 1.81 10.44
CA ARG A 49 9.25 1.59 11.63
C ARG A 49 9.61 0.10 11.64
N ALA A 50 10.89 -0.22 11.43
CA ALA A 50 11.38 -1.58 11.57
C ALA A 50 11.13 -2.02 13.02
N ASN A 51 10.19 -2.94 13.22
CA ASN A 51 9.88 -3.42 14.55
C ASN A 51 10.87 -4.54 14.93
N VAL A 52 11.73 -4.20 15.89
CA VAL A 52 12.53 -5.05 16.80
C VAL A 52 13.79 -5.72 16.22
N PRO A 53 15.00 -5.41 16.77
CA PRO A 53 16.22 -6.15 16.47
C PRO A 53 16.12 -7.57 17.05
N GLY A 54 16.27 -8.59 16.20
CA GLY A 54 16.26 -10.01 16.61
C GLY A 54 15.00 -10.78 16.25
N ALA A 55 13.97 -10.14 15.71
CA ALA A 55 12.87 -10.82 15.03
C ALA A 55 13.18 -10.91 13.53
N LEU A 56 12.92 -12.07 12.93
CA LEU A 56 13.04 -12.32 11.49
C LEU A 56 12.42 -11.16 10.69
N PRO A 57 13.01 -10.76 9.53
CA PRO A 57 12.47 -9.69 8.71
C PRO A 57 10.97 -9.91 8.52
N VAL A 58 10.16 -8.92 8.90
CA VAL A 58 8.70 -9.04 8.88
C VAL A 58 8.28 -9.27 7.43
N SER A 59 7.97 -10.53 7.12
CA SER A 59 8.09 -11.10 5.78
C SER A 59 6.91 -10.82 4.86
N HIS A 60 5.96 -9.97 5.27
CA HIS A 60 4.81 -9.61 4.46
C HIS A 60 4.04 -8.46 5.13
N ASN A 61 3.82 -7.34 4.44
CA ASN A 61 2.92 -6.29 4.91
C ASN A 61 1.92 -5.95 3.80
N ILE A 62 0.64 -6.26 4.06
CA ILE A 62 -0.48 -5.88 3.20
C ILE A 62 -1.07 -4.57 3.73
N PHE A 63 -1.25 -3.59 2.86
CA PHE A 63 -1.95 -2.37 3.21
C PHE A 63 -2.89 -1.91 2.09
N THR A 64 -4.01 -1.34 2.50
CA THR A 64 -5.04 -0.80 1.60
C THR A 64 -4.91 0.71 1.54
N LEU A 65 -4.79 1.26 0.32
CA LEU A 65 -4.93 2.68 0.06
C LEU A 65 -6.35 2.95 -0.46
N GLU A 66 -7.09 3.77 0.26
CA GLU A 66 -8.41 4.25 -0.14
C GLU A 66 -8.30 5.63 -0.79
N PHE A 67 -8.90 5.77 -1.97
CA PHE A 67 -9.01 7.00 -2.72
C PHE A 67 -10.44 7.52 -2.60
N ARG A 68 -10.57 8.74 -2.09
CA ARG A 68 -11.85 9.45 -2.00
C ARG A 68 -11.76 10.70 -2.86
N ILE A 69 -12.60 10.79 -3.87
CA ILE A 69 -12.72 12.01 -4.67
C ILE A 69 -13.53 13.03 -3.84
N GLY A 70 -12.81 13.98 -3.23
CA GLY A 70 -13.42 15.17 -2.64
C GLY A 70 -14.00 16.04 -3.75
N ARG A 71 -15.25 16.50 -3.57
CA ARG A 71 -15.84 17.53 -4.44
C ARG A 71 -15.24 18.89 -4.16
#